data_AF-A0A8B3FU46-F1
#
_entry.id   AF-A0A8B3FU46-F1
#
_cell.length_a   1.000
_cell.length_b   1.000
_cell.length_c   1.000
_cell.angle_alpha   90.00
_cell.angle_beta   90.00
_cell.angle_gamma   90.00
#
_symmetry.space_group_name_H-M   'P 1'
#
loop_
_entity.id
_entity.type
_entity.pdbx_description
1 polymer ?
#
loop_
_entity_poly.entity_id
_entity_poly.type
_entity_poly.pdbx_seq_one_letter_code
_entity_poly.pdbx_strand_id
1 'polypeptide(L)'
;MPATVPTIVCGRCGTPFVGTAVCASCGHSTSTTWPFDTEEWRTRLRPADQERVATALVLDALCLLVPVVTLVVAAVRGGWHPWAVALVAVAFFALLTGLGLWCLREWGRFVGGAALKLRTLDSLTGLAPAWFIAPRRLLVADARGEDPLLITVPHLGDLRVIAKPASLAPVATPPPQPAPRPQGCFVATSQKLTPLVGPLLVGRYPVRQIGTEPLPTLELPDFTRTMSRAHVLLENENGRLWATDLDSGNGTRIRRPGEQPMAMVPRMRMPIIPGTRIDCGEQSLFITDGRRVA
;
A
#
# COMPACT_ATOMS: atom_id res chain seq x y z
N MET A 1 15.22 17.58 -28.54
CA MET A 1 14.28 17.34 -27.43
C MET A 1 14.02 15.84 -27.40
N PRO A 2 14.59 15.06 -26.45
CA PRO A 2 14.33 13.64 -26.43
C PRO A 2 12.89 13.40 -25.98
N ALA A 3 12.15 12.63 -26.77
CA ALA A 3 10.78 12.23 -26.46
C ALA A 3 10.73 11.59 -25.06
N THR A 4 9.91 12.15 -24.17
CA THR A 4 9.55 11.57 -22.89
C THR A 4 8.76 10.29 -23.15
N VAL A 5 9.46 9.17 -23.25
CA VAL A 5 8.82 7.85 -23.23
C VAL A 5 8.07 7.76 -21.89
N PRO A 6 6.74 7.56 -21.88
CA PRO A 6 6.01 7.40 -20.64
C PRO A 6 6.61 6.20 -19.92
N THR A 7 7.25 6.47 -18.79
CA THR A 7 7.90 5.43 -18.00
C THR A 7 6.79 4.67 -17.30
N ILE A 8 6.41 3.51 -17.83
CA ILE A 8 5.43 2.65 -17.18
C ILE A 8 6.07 2.13 -15.90
N VAL A 9 5.50 2.54 -14.77
CA VAL A 9 5.95 2.13 -13.44
C VAL A 9 5.03 1.04 -12.92
N CYS A 10 5.61 0.09 -12.19
CA CYS A 10 4.81 -0.91 -11.50
C CYS A 10 3.89 -0.24 -10.48
N GLY A 11 2.57 -0.43 -10.60
CA GLY A 11 1.58 0.15 -9.68
C GLY A 11 1.68 -0.31 -8.21
N ARG A 12 2.58 -1.28 -7.92
CA ARG A 12 2.85 -1.80 -6.58
C ARG A 12 4.13 -1.23 -5.94
N CYS A 13 5.20 -1.08 -6.70
CA CYS A 13 6.53 -0.75 -6.16
C CYS A 13 7.25 0.38 -6.89
N GLY A 14 6.63 0.95 -7.92
CA GLY A 14 7.20 2.08 -8.64
C GLY A 14 8.35 1.76 -9.57
N THR A 15 8.80 0.51 -9.63
CA THR A 15 9.96 0.17 -10.46
C THR A 15 9.60 0.41 -11.92
N PRO A 16 10.39 1.24 -12.64
CA PRO A 16 10.21 1.40 -14.07
C PRO A 16 10.46 0.06 -14.74
N PHE A 17 9.59 -0.33 -15.65
CA PHE A 17 9.76 -1.56 -16.40
C PHE A 17 9.36 -1.35 -17.86
N VAL A 18 9.86 -2.23 -18.73
CA VAL A 18 9.54 -2.22 -20.16
C VAL A 18 8.97 -3.59 -20.51
N GLY A 19 7.65 -3.65 -20.73
CA GLY A 19 7.02 -4.76 -21.45
C GLY A 19 7.03 -6.15 -20.81
N THR A 20 7.28 -6.30 -19.51
CA THR A 20 7.21 -7.61 -18.82
C THR A 20 5.84 -7.83 -18.16
N ALA A 21 5.31 -9.07 -18.19
CA ALA A 21 4.03 -9.44 -17.56
C ALA A 21 4.07 -9.42 -16.02
N VAL A 22 5.27 -9.40 -15.45
CA VAL A 22 5.54 -9.33 -14.01
C VAL A 22 6.68 -8.33 -13.76
N CYS A 23 6.58 -7.60 -12.67
CA CYS A 23 7.63 -6.70 -12.23
C CYS A 23 8.85 -7.49 -11.76
N ALA A 24 10.02 -7.24 -12.36
CA ALA A 24 11.26 -7.93 -12.00
C ALA A 24 11.72 -7.66 -10.55
N SER A 25 11.29 -6.54 -9.94
CA SER A 25 11.68 -6.19 -8.57
C SER A 25 10.76 -6.76 -7.49
N CYS A 26 9.46 -6.93 -7.77
CA CYS A 26 8.48 -7.33 -6.75
C CYS A 26 7.57 -8.51 -7.14
N GLY A 27 7.71 -9.05 -8.36
CA GLY A 27 6.96 -10.19 -8.86
C GLY A 27 5.47 -9.94 -9.12
N HIS A 28 5.00 -8.69 -9.06
CA HIS A 28 3.59 -8.34 -9.27
C HIS A 28 3.21 -8.35 -10.74
N SER A 29 2.01 -8.84 -11.08
CA SER A 29 1.52 -8.77 -12.46
C SER A 29 1.37 -7.32 -12.90
N THR A 30 1.80 -7.00 -14.11
CA THR A 30 1.76 -5.64 -14.66
C THR A 30 0.43 -5.31 -15.34
N SER A 31 -0.61 -6.13 -15.10
CA SER A 31 -1.98 -5.93 -15.58
C SER A 31 -2.67 -4.68 -15.02
N THR A 32 -2.10 -4.05 -13.99
CA THR A 32 -2.62 -2.85 -13.33
C THR A 32 -1.52 -1.79 -13.38
N THR A 33 -1.34 -1.19 -14.55
CA THR A 33 -0.35 -0.14 -14.79
C THR A 33 -1.05 1.17 -15.06
N TRP A 34 -0.46 2.26 -14.55
CA TRP A 34 -1.01 3.60 -14.66
C TRP A 34 -0.01 4.47 -15.43
N PRO A 35 -0.46 5.30 -16.38
CA PRO A 35 0.38 6.36 -16.92
C PRO A 35 0.76 7.29 -15.78
N PHE A 36 2.05 7.37 -15.45
CA PHE A 36 2.56 8.28 -14.44
C PHE A 36 2.86 9.62 -15.11
N ASP A 37 2.00 10.62 -14.89
CA ASP A 37 2.24 11.97 -15.38
C ASP A 37 3.31 12.63 -14.51
N THR A 38 4.53 12.72 -15.05
CA THR A 38 5.67 13.27 -14.32
C THR A 38 5.61 14.79 -14.12
N GLU A 39 4.70 15.49 -14.79
CA GLU A 39 4.62 16.95 -14.74
C GLU A 39 3.73 17.40 -13.57
N GLU A 40 2.54 16.81 -13.44
CA GLU A 40 1.55 17.20 -12.43
C GLU A 40 2.06 16.99 -11.00
N TRP A 41 2.62 15.81 -10.70
CA TRP A 41 3.14 15.52 -9.35
C TRP A 41 4.28 16.46 -8.93
N ARG A 42 5.18 16.84 -9.86
CA ARG A 42 6.30 17.75 -9.56
C ARG A 42 5.81 19.13 -9.16
N THR A 43 4.74 19.63 -9.79
CA THR A 43 4.20 20.96 -9.48
C THR A 43 3.54 21.04 -8.11
N ARG A 44 3.00 19.93 -7.61
CA ARG A 44 2.36 19.86 -6.28
C ARG A 44 3.35 19.60 -5.15
N LEU A 45 4.57 19.20 -5.48
CA LEU A 45 5.60 18.87 -4.51
C LEU A 45 6.27 20.11 -3.92
N ARG A 46 6.32 20.17 -2.60
CA ARG A 46 7.08 21.18 -1.86
C ARG A 46 8.42 20.58 -1.43
N PRO A 47 9.55 20.97 -2.07
CA PRO A 47 10.85 20.55 -1.60
C PRO A 47 11.07 21.06 -0.17
N ALA A 48 11.69 20.23 0.67
CA ALA A 48 12.01 20.62 2.03
C ALA A 48 13.21 21.59 2.06
N ASP A 49 13.17 22.56 2.98
CA ASP A 49 14.27 23.49 3.21
C ASP A 49 15.55 22.74 3.64
N GLN A 50 16.71 23.20 3.17
CA GLN A 50 17.99 22.54 3.45
C GLN A 50 18.29 22.41 4.95
N GLU A 51 17.91 23.41 5.76
CA GLU A 51 18.09 23.36 7.22
C GLU A 51 17.30 22.22 7.88
N ARG A 52 16.08 21.96 7.40
CA ARG A 52 15.24 20.87 7.91
C ARG A 52 15.77 19.52 7.49
N VAL A 53 16.25 19.41 6.25
CA VAL A 53 16.90 18.18 5.77
C VAL A 53 18.15 17.90 6.58
N ALA A 54 18.99 18.91 6.83
CA ALA A 54 20.18 18.77 7.67
C ALA A 54 19.82 18.34 9.10
N THR A 55 18.78 18.95 9.70
CA THR A 55 18.32 18.58 11.05
C THR A 55 17.81 17.14 11.09
N ALA A 56 17.08 16.69 10.06
CA ALA A 56 16.63 15.30 9.96
C ALA A 56 17.80 14.32 9.89
N LEU A 57 18.81 14.63 9.07
CA LEU A 57 20.02 13.81 8.94
C LEU A 57 20.81 13.74 10.25
N VAL A 58 20.88 14.85 11.00
CA VAL A 58 21.50 14.87 12.33
C VAL A 58 20.75 13.98 13.30
N LEU A 59 19.41 14.05 13.33
CA LEU A 59 18.58 13.18 14.17
C LEU A 59 18.74 11.70 13.79
N ASP A 60 18.75 11.38 12.50
CA ASP A 60 18.99 10.03 12.00
C ASP A 60 20.37 9.51 12.41
N ALA A 61 21.41 10.34 12.28
CA ALA A 61 22.77 9.99 12.71
C ALA A 61 22.87 9.79 14.23
N LEU A 62 22.22 10.63 15.02
CA LEU A 62 22.17 10.47 16.48
C LEU A 62 21.47 9.16 16.88
N CYS A 63 20.37 8.81 16.22
CA CYS A 63 19.68 7.54 16.46
C CYS A 63 20.55 6.31 16.15
N LEU A 64 21.48 6.40 15.20
CA LEU A 64 22.42 5.32 14.90
C LEU A 64 23.63 5.30 15.84
N LEU A 65 24.19 6.47 16.15
CA LEU A 65 25.47 6.59 16.86
C LEU A 65 25.32 6.52 18.38
N VAL A 66 24.30 7.16 18.97
CA VAL A 66 24.14 7.22 20.43
C VAL A 66 24.04 5.81 21.04
N PRO A 67 23.18 4.89 20.54
CA PRO A 67 23.10 3.54 21.09
C PRO A 67 24.44 2.77 21.00
N VAL A 68 25.13 2.88 19.87
CA VAL A 68 26.43 2.21 19.66
C VAL A 68 27.49 2.76 20.60
N VAL A 69 27.60 4.09 20.74
CA VAL A 69 28.54 4.73 21.66
C VAL A 69 28.24 4.34 23.11
N THR A 70 26.96 4.36 23.53
CA THR A 70 26.59 3.94 24.89
C THR A 70 26.95 2.48 25.17
N LEU A 71 26.75 1.59 24.20
CA LEU A 71 27.12 0.18 24.29
C LEU A 71 28.64 -0.01 24.41
N VAL A 72 29.41 0.69 23.58
CA VAL A 72 30.89 0.66 23.62
C VAL A 72 31.40 1.14 24.98
N VAL A 73 30.90 2.29 25.47
CA VAL A 73 31.31 2.86 26.76
C VAL A 73 30.99 1.91 27.91
N ALA A 74 29.79 1.28 27.90
CA ALA A 74 29.39 0.31 28.91
C ALA A 74 30.27 -0.95 28.87
N ALA A 75 30.56 -1.49 27.68
CA ALA A 75 31.36 -2.70 27.52
C ALA A 75 32.83 -2.47 27.94
N VAL A 76 33.41 -1.32 27.60
CA VAL A 76 34.77 -0.95 28.03
C VAL A 76 34.83 -0.80 29.55
N ARG A 77 33.84 -0.13 30.18
CA ARG A 77 33.77 -0.02 31.64
C ARG A 77 33.51 -1.36 32.34
N GLY A 78 32.84 -2.29 31.66
CA GLY A 78 32.61 -3.66 32.12
C GLY A 78 33.79 -4.61 31.93
N GLY A 79 34.94 -4.13 31.43
CA GLY A 79 36.14 -4.94 31.28
C GLY A 79 36.08 -5.95 30.13
N TRP A 80 35.21 -5.73 29.14
CA TRP A 80 35.14 -6.60 27.97
C TRP A 80 36.45 -6.54 27.18
N HIS A 81 36.83 -7.66 26.55
CA HIS A 81 38.00 -7.69 25.69
C HIS A 81 37.79 -6.78 24.47
N PRO A 82 38.79 -5.96 24.05
CA PRO A 82 38.63 -4.98 22.97
C PRO A 82 38.04 -5.51 21.65
N TRP A 83 38.46 -6.69 21.18
CA TRP A 83 37.89 -7.30 19.97
C TRP A 83 36.40 -7.64 20.10
N ALA A 84 35.95 -8.04 21.30
CA ALA A 84 34.54 -8.35 21.54
C ALA A 84 33.69 -7.09 21.50
N VAL A 85 34.20 -5.99 22.09
CA VAL A 85 33.57 -4.67 22.00
C VAL A 85 33.43 -4.21 20.54
N ALA A 86 34.51 -4.35 19.75
CA ALA A 86 34.49 -3.97 18.34
C ALA A 86 33.48 -4.79 17.52
N LEU A 87 33.46 -6.12 17.71
CA LEU A 87 32.55 -7.00 16.98
C LEU A 87 31.08 -6.67 17.28
N VAL A 88 30.73 -6.52 18.56
CA VAL A 88 29.37 -6.20 18.98
C VAL A 88 28.95 -4.81 18.50
N ALA A 89 29.84 -3.81 18.57
CA ALA A 89 29.55 -2.46 18.10
C ALA A 89 29.26 -2.44 16.58
N VAL A 90 30.07 -3.14 15.79
CA VAL A 90 29.88 -3.26 14.33
C VAL A 90 28.58 -3.99 14.01
N ALA A 91 28.31 -5.13 14.66
CA ALA A 91 27.09 -5.90 14.43
C ALA A 91 25.83 -5.09 14.80
N PHE A 92 25.87 -4.36 15.92
CA PHE A 92 24.76 -3.54 16.36
C PHE A 92 24.52 -2.33 15.45
N PHE A 93 25.60 -1.65 15.01
CA PHE A 93 25.49 -0.57 14.02
C PHE A 93 24.92 -1.07 12.69
N ALA A 94 25.36 -2.24 12.21
CA ALA A 94 24.84 -2.86 11.00
C ALA A 94 23.34 -3.20 11.12
N LEU A 95 22.91 -3.72 12.28
CA LEU A 95 21.51 -4.01 12.57
C LEU A 95 20.65 -2.73 12.55
N LEU A 96 21.09 -1.67 13.22
CA LEU A 96 20.39 -0.39 13.25
C LEU A 96 20.31 0.24 11.86
N THR A 97 21.39 0.17 11.09
CA THR A 97 21.43 0.65 9.70
C THR A 97 20.47 -0.16 8.83
N GLY A 98 20.44 -1.49 8.98
CA GLY A 98 19.50 -2.36 8.28
C GLY A 98 18.04 -2.05 8.61
N LEU A 99 17.73 -1.82 9.89
CA LEU A 99 16.40 -1.39 10.33
C LEU A 99 16.03 -0.02 9.75
N GLY A 100 16.98 0.93 9.71
CA GLY A 100 16.74 2.24 9.11
C GLY A 100 16.50 2.20 7.61
N LEU A 101 17.27 1.40 6.89
CA LEU A 101 17.02 1.12 5.47
C LEU A 101 15.66 0.46 5.25
N TRP A 102 15.26 -0.46 6.14
CA TRP A 102 13.93 -1.07 6.10
C TRP A 102 12.81 -0.04 6.32
N CYS A 103 12.95 0.85 7.30
CA CYS A 103 12.00 1.94 7.56
C CYS A 103 11.91 2.91 6.38
N LEU A 104 13.05 3.31 5.79
CA LEU A 104 13.08 4.13 4.59
C LEU A 104 12.39 3.44 3.42
N ARG A 105 12.57 2.13 3.25
CA ARG A 105 11.90 1.35 2.20
C ARG A 105 10.40 1.25 2.41
N GLU A 106 9.97 0.94 3.63
CA GLU A 106 8.58 0.64 3.93
C GLU A 106 7.73 1.92 4.15
N TRP A 107 8.33 3.00 4.64
CA TRP A 107 7.63 4.21 5.07
C TRP A 107 8.16 5.48 4.40
N GLY A 108 9.26 5.43 3.62
CA GLY A 108 9.86 6.61 2.99
C GLY A 108 10.51 7.58 3.98
N ARG A 109 10.70 7.15 5.24
CA ARG A 109 11.20 8.00 6.33
C ARG A 109 11.93 7.16 7.40
N PHE A 110 12.95 7.75 8.00
CA PHE A 110 13.57 7.26 9.23
C PHE A 110 13.19 8.20 10.40
N VAL A 111 13.86 8.12 11.55
CA VAL A 111 13.42 8.78 12.78
C VAL A 111 13.38 10.31 12.64
N GLY A 112 14.43 10.92 12.10
CA GLY A 112 14.52 12.36 11.84
C GLY A 112 13.51 12.84 10.80
N GLY A 113 13.31 12.05 9.73
CA GLY A 113 12.27 12.31 8.74
C GLY A 113 10.86 12.27 9.35
N ALA A 114 10.57 11.28 10.20
CA ALA A 114 9.30 11.20 10.91
C ALA A 114 9.09 12.38 11.87
N ALA A 115 10.12 12.76 12.64
CA ALA A 115 10.06 13.86 13.59
C ALA A 115 9.79 15.21 12.92
N LEU A 116 10.42 15.48 11.77
CA LEU A 116 10.29 16.74 11.05
C LEU A 116 9.22 16.72 9.95
N LYS A 117 8.42 15.65 9.88
CA LYS A 117 7.42 15.41 8.84
C LYS A 117 8.00 15.59 7.44
N LEU A 118 9.16 14.98 7.20
CA LEU A 118 9.84 14.92 5.92
C LEU A 118 9.72 13.52 5.32
N ARG A 119 9.77 13.45 4.00
CA ARG A 119 9.74 12.19 3.27
C ARG A 119 10.79 12.15 2.17
N THR A 120 11.53 11.04 2.12
CA THR A 120 12.54 10.80 1.09
C THR A 120 11.91 10.02 -0.05
N LEU A 121 12.00 10.55 -1.26
CA LEU A 121 11.37 10.06 -2.48
C LEU A 121 12.40 9.97 -3.60
N ASP A 122 12.12 9.18 -4.62
CA ASP A 122 12.87 9.20 -5.87
C ASP A 122 12.36 10.36 -6.75
N SER A 123 13.27 11.23 -7.18
CA SER A 123 13.03 12.39 -8.06
C SER A 123 12.39 12.07 -9.42
N LEU A 124 12.50 10.83 -9.90
CA LEU A 124 11.93 10.40 -11.17
C LEU A 124 10.52 9.81 -11.01
N THR A 125 10.30 9.08 -9.92
CA THR A 125 9.06 8.30 -9.72
C THR A 125 8.16 8.82 -8.61
N GLY A 126 8.67 9.74 -7.77
CA GLY A 126 7.97 10.29 -6.61
C GLY A 126 7.69 9.28 -5.50
N LEU A 127 8.26 8.08 -5.57
CA LEU A 127 7.96 6.97 -4.65
C LEU A 127 9.10 6.74 -3.64
N ALA A 128 8.83 5.92 -2.63
CA ALA A 128 9.83 5.56 -1.64
C ALA A 128 11.04 4.85 -2.29
N PRO A 129 12.26 5.09 -1.81
CA PRO A 129 13.47 4.58 -2.43
C PRO A 129 13.56 3.04 -2.41
N ALA A 130 13.89 2.46 -3.57
CA ALA A 130 14.13 1.03 -3.76
C ALA A 130 15.59 0.64 -3.49
N TRP A 131 15.85 -0.68 -3.46
CA TRP A 131 17.13 -1.32 -3.15
C TRP A 131 18.37 -0.70 -3.84
N PHE A 132 18.26 -0.23 -5.10
CA PHE A 132 19.40 0.15 -5.96
C PHE A 132 19.22 1.55 -6.54
N ILE A 133 19.34 2.60 -5.71
CA ILE A 133 19.22 3.99 -6.17
C ILE A 133 20.54 4.74 -6.01
N ALA A 134 20.91 5.48 -7.06
CA ALA A 134 21.98 6.45 -6.99
C ALA A 134 21.56 7.65 -6.12
N PRO A 135 22.37 8.11 -5.15
CA PRO A 135 21.99 9.16 -4.19
C PRO A 135 21.55 10.47 -4.86
N ARG A 136 22.01 10.73 -6.10
CA ARG A 136 21.61 11.88 -6.93
C ARG A 136 20.12 11.90 -7.31
N ARG A 137 19.38 10.81 -7.12
CA ARG A 137 17.96 10.70 -7.43
C ARG A 137 17.06 10.85 -6.22
N LEU A 138 17.59 11.08 -5.02
CA LEU A 138 16.78 11.23 -3.82
C LEU A 138 16.33 12.69 -3.66
N LEU A 139 15.04 12.89 -3.44
CA LEU A 139 14.40 14.17 -3.15
C LEU A 139 13.77 14.08 -1.76
N VAL A 140 13.98 15.10 -0.92
CA VAL A 140 13.30 15.21 0.38
C VAL A 140 12.18 16.22 0.29
N ALA A 141 10.97 15.77 0.55
CA ALA A 141 9.74 16.54 0.45
C ALA A 141 9.15 16.86 1.82
N ASP A 142 8.49 18.01 1.94
CA ASP A 142 7.70 18.35 3.13
C ASP A 142 6.36 17.58 3.11
N ALA A 143 6.06 16.87 4.19
CA ALA A 143 4.82 16.10 4.37
C ALA A 143 3.88 16.72 5.42
N ARG A 144 4.02 18.03 5.71
CA ARG A 144 3.11 18.75 6.63
C ARG A 144 1.71 19.03 6.04
N GLY A 145 1.57 18.99 4.71
CA GLY A 145 0.31 19.17 3.99
C GLY A 145 -0.25 17.85 3.47
N GLU A 146 -0.53 17.78 2.17
CA GLU A 146 -0.81 16.52 1.49
C GLU A 146 0.42 15.61 1.54
N ASP A 147 0.22 14.33 1.88
CA ASP A 147 1.32 13.37 1.88
C ASP A 147 1.83 13.23 0.44
N PRO A 148 3.11 13.47 0.16
CA PRO A 148 3.61 13.43 -1.20
C PRO A 148 3.50 12.04 -1.86
N LEU A 149 3.37 10.95 -1.08
CA LEU A 149 3.02 9.64 -1.64
C LEU A 149 1.55 9.54 -2.08
N LEU A 150 0.64 10.29 -1.45
CA LEU A 150 -0.76 10.36 -1.86
C LEU A 150 -0.93 11.19 -3.14
N ILE A 151 -0.11 12.23 -3.33
CA ILE A 151 -0.13 13.05 -4.57
C ILE A 151 0.25 12.20 -5.80
N THR A 152 1.18 11.26 -5.65
CA THR A 152 1.65 10.39 -6.75
C THR A 152 0.65 9.29 -7.14
N VAL A 153 -0.35 9.02 -6.32
CA VAL A 153 -1.39 8.02 -6.61
C VAL A 153 -2.68 8.79 -6.84
N PRO A 154 -3.28 8.76 -8.05
CA PRO A 154 -4.48 9.54 -8.33
C PRO A 154 -5.53 9.31 -7.25
N HIS A 155 -6.03 10.39 -6.64
CA HIS A 155 -7.18 10.29 -5.75
C HIS A 155 -8.31 9.63 -6.54
N LEU A 156 -8.84 8.53 -6.01
CA LEU A 156 -9.89 7.76 -6.67
C LEU A 156 -11.18 8.57 -6.92
N GLY A 157 -11.30 9.76 -6.32
CA GLY A 157 -12.34 10.75 -6.59
C GLY A 157 -12.16 11.49 -7.93
N ASP A 158 -10.94 11.65 -8.42
CA ASP A 158 -10.62 12.40 -9.64
C ASP A 158 -10.76 11.55 -10.93
N LEU A 159 -10.90 10.23 -10.79
CA LEU A 159 -11.14 9.31 -11.91
C LEU A 159 -12.53 9.48 -12.56
N ARG A 160 -13.42 10.31 -12.00
CA ARG A 160 -14.62 10.76 -12.74
C ARG A 160 -14.33 11.88 -13.75
N VAL A 161 -13.18 12.56 -13.63
CA VAL A 161 -12.85 13.76 -14.42
C VAL A 161 -11.82 13.47 -15.52
N ILE A 162 -10.98 12.44 -15.38
CA ILE A 162 -10.06 12.04 -16.44
C ILE A 162 -10.83 11.28 -17.53
N ALA A 163 -11.32 12.06 -18.48
CA ALA A 163 -11.91 11.58 -19.71
C ALA A 163 -11.02 10.51 -20.36
N LYS A 164 -11.67 9.38 -20.67
CA LYS A 164 -11.28 8.35 -21.64
C LYS A 164 -10.27 8.88 -22.67
N PRO A 165 -9.04 8.34 -22.77
CA PRO A 165 -8.16 8.70 -23.87
C PRO A 165 -8.89 8.43 -25.18
N ALA A 166 -8.87 9.43 -26.07
CA ALA A 166 -9.50 9.38 -27.38
C ALA A 166 -8.83 8.29 -28.22
N SER A 167 -9.34 7.06 -28.10
CA SER A 167 -9.07 5.99 -29.05
C SER A 167 -9.66 6.42 -30.38
N LEU A 168 -8.79 6.55 -31.39
CA LEU A 168 -9.15 6.66 -32.79
C LEU A 168 -10.22 5.60 -33.09
N ALA A 169 -11.35 6.05 -33.65
CA ALA A 169 -12.54 5.24 -33.87
C ALA A 169 -12.29 4.11 -34.88
N PRO A 170 -12.86 2.92 -34.62
CA PRO A 170 -13.43 2.11 -35.68
C PRO A 170 -14.97 2.14 -35.60
N VAL A 171 -15.55 2.23 -36.79
CA VAL A 171 -16.96 2.22 -37.20
C VAL A 171 -17.94 1.57 -36.21
N ALA A 172 -19.05 2.28 -35.98
CA ALA A 172 -20.15 1.90 -35.13
C ALA A 172 -20.74 0.52 -35.46
N THR A 173 -20.81 -0.33 -34.43
CA THR A 173 -21.72 -1.49 -34.39
C THR A 173 -22.78 -1.19 -33.33
N PRO A 174 -24.08 -1.51 -33.53
CA PRO A 174 -25.14 -1.16 -32.58
C PRO A 174 -24.88 -1.79 -31.20
N PRO A 175 -25.28 -1.13 -30.10
CA PRO A 175 -25.02 -1.62 -28.75
C PRO A 175 -25.75 -2.96 -28.51
N PRO A 176 -25.08 -3.98 -27.95
CA PRO A 176 -25.75 -5.19 -27.49
C PRO A 176 -26.69 -4.84 -26.34
N GLN A 177 -27.93 -5.33 -26.42
CA GLN A 177 -28.88 -5.23 -25.30
C GLN A 177 -28.29 -5.90 -24.04
N PRO A 178 -28.53 -5.35 -22.83
CA PRO A 178 -27.99 -5.94 -21.60
C PRO A 178 -28.60 -7.32 -21.36
N ALA A 179 -27.75 -8.35 -21.27
CA ALA A 179 -28.16 -9.67 -20.83
C ALA A 179 -28.69 -9.63 -19.39
N PRO A 180 -29.67 -10.47 -19.02
CA PRO A 180 -30.21 -10.54 -17.66
C PRO A 180 -29.09 -10.86 -16.64
N ARG A 181 -28.91 -10.02 -15.62
CA ARG A 181 -27.95 -10.29 -14.54
C ARG A 181 -28.48 -11.46 -13.68
N PRO A 182 -27.69 -12.52 -13.45
CA PRO A 182 -28.07 -13.56 -12.49
C PRO A 182 -28.23 -12.94 -11.09
N GLN A 183 -29.26 -13.38 -10.36
CA GLN A 183 -29.50 -12.98 -8.96
C GLN A 183 -28.38 -13.56 -8.10
N GLY A 184 -27.34 -12.75 -7.82
CA GLY A 184 -26.14 -13.19 -7.11
C GLY A 184 -25.75 -12.17 -6.03
N CYS A 185 -25.07 -12.64 -4.98
CA CYS A 185 -24.44 -11.75 -4.02
C CYS A 185 -23.12 -11.24 -4.59
N PHE A 186 -22.82 -9.97 -4.35
CA PHE A 186 -21.62 -9.28 -4.80
C PHE A 186 -21.00 -8.51 -3.64
N VAL A 187 -19.68 -8.41 -3.68
CA VAL A 187 -18.91 -7.46 -2.89
C VAL A 187 -18.67 -6.23 -3.75
N ALA A 188 -19.35 -5.15 -3.40
CA ALA A 188 -19.15 -3.84 -3.97
C ALA A 188 -18.04 -3.10 -3.20
N THR A 189 -17.04 -2.64 -3.94
CA THR A 189 -16.03 -1.70 -3.48
C THR A 189 -16.12 -0.43 -4.31
N SER A 190 -15.36 0.60 -3.96
CA SER A 190 -15.30 1.85 -4.74
C SER A 190 -14.87 1.65 -6.20
N GLN A 191 -14.16 0.55 -6.50
CA GLN A 191 -13.53 0.29 -7.79
C GLN A 191 -14.16 -0.87 -8.55
N LYS A 192 -14.77 -1.84 -7.85
CA LYS A 192 -15.12 -3.14 -8.44
C LYS A 192 -16.33 -3.76 -7.77
N LEU A 193 -17.18 -4.37 -8.59
CA LEU A 193 -18.23 -5.29 -8.14
C LEU A 193 -17.73 -6.72 -8.39
N THR A 194 -17.46 -7.47 -7.32
CA THR A 194 -16.92 -8.83 -7.40
C THR A 194 -17.99 -9.84 -7.00
N PRO A 195 -18.32 -10.84 -7.82
CA PRO A 195 -19.30 -11.85 -7.46
C PRO A 195 -18.81 -12.70 -6.28
N LEU A 196 -19.68 -12.88 -5.29
CA LEU A 196 -19.43 -13.71 -4.11
C LEU A 196 -20.17 -15.04 -4.28
N VAL A 197 -19.56 -15.95 -5.04
CA VAL A 197 -20.11 -17.29 -5.38
C VAL A 197 -19.52 -18.42 -4.53
N GLY A 198 -18.58 -18.10 -3.65
CA GLY A 198 -17.85 -19.04 -2.80
C GLY A 198 -16.91 -18.28 -1.87
N PRO A 199 -15.80 -18.88 -1.41
CA PRO A 199 -14.84 -18.19 -0.57
C PRO A 199 -14.12 -17.09 -1.35
N LEU A 200 -13.98 -15.92 -0.74
CA LEU A 200 -13.32 -14.74 -1.28
C LEU A 200 -12.45 -14.11 -0.20
N LEU A 201 -11.14 -14.17 -0.39
CA LEU A 201 -10.17 -13.59 0.53
C LEU A 201 -9.96 -12.11 0.21
N VAL A 202 -10.22 -11.24 1.18
CA VAL A 202 -10.11 -9.78 1.04
C VAL A 202 -8.96 -9.24 1.89
N GLY A 203 -8.20 -8.31 1.33
CA GLY A 203 -7.18 -7.58 2.08
C GLY A 203 -6.34 -6.69 1.18
N ARG A 204 -5.30 -6.06 1.74
CA ARG A 204 -4.40 -5.18 0.99
C ARG A 204 -3.41 -5.92 0.10
N TYR A 205 -3.18 -7.21 0.38
CA TYR A 205 -2.29 -8.09 -0.37
C TYR A 205 -2.66 -9.54 -0.07
N PRO A 206 -3.86 -10.01 -0.49
CA PRO A 206 -4.33 -11.35 -0.18
C PRO A 206 -3.46 -12.35 -0.94
N VAL A 207 -2.56 -13.04 -0.24
CA VAL A 207 -1.60 -13.97 -0.86
C VAL A 207 -2.23 -15.34 -1.00
N ARG A 208 -2.05 -15.95 -2.18
CA ARG A 208 -2.28 -17.39 -2.37
C ARG A 208 -1.33 -18.16 -1.46
N GLN A 209 -1.85 -19.00 -0.56
CA GLN A 209 -1.01 -20.02 0.07
C GLN A 209 -0.60 -21.03 -0.99
N ILE A 210 0.71 -21.26 -1.12
CA ILE A 210 1.27 -22.22 -2.06
C ILE A 210 0.91 -23.63 -1.55
N GLY A 211 0.24 -24.44 -2.38
CA GLY A 211 -0.09 -25.84 -2.07
C GLY A 211 -1.56 -26.13 -1.72
N THR A 212 -2.43 -25.12 -1.71
CA THR A 212 -3.90 -25.30 -1.57
C THR A 212 -4.58 -24.76 -2.83
N GLU A 213 -5.75 -25.32 -3.19
CA GLU A 213 -6.56 -24.79 -4.29
C GLU A 213 -6.70 -23.26 -4.17
N PRO A 214 -6.38 -22.50 -5.22
CA PRO A 214 -6.25 -21.06 -5.12
C PRO A 214 -7.61 -20.41 -4.85
N LEU A 215 -7.78 -19.89 -3.64
CA LEU A 215 -8.96 -19.10 -3.28
C LEU A 215 -9.04 -17.85 -4.17
N PRO A 216 -10.25 -17.48 -4.64
CA PRO A 216 -10.51 -16.17 -5.20
C PRO A 216 -10.08 -15.07 -4.22
N THR A 217 -9.46 -14.02 -4.75
CA THR A 217 -8.96 -12.90 -3.96
C THR A 217 -9.57 -11.58 -4.44
N LEU A 218 -9.88 -10.70 -3.49
CA LEU A 218 -10.25 -9.31 -3.74
C LEU A 218 -9.23 -8.42 -3.06
N GLU A 219 -8.33 -7.87 -3.86
CA GLU A 219 -7.36 -6.90 -3.39
C GLU A 219 -8.01 -5.52 -3.31
N LEU A 220 -7.89 -4.90 -2.14
CA LEU A 220 -8.30 -3.53 -1.90
C LEU A 220 -7.03 -2.71 -1.63
N PRO A 221 -6.68 -1.72 -2.46
CA PRO A 221 -5.49 -0.93 -2.23
C PRO A 221 -5.64 -0.11 -0.94
N ASP A 222 -4.72 -0.32 0.00
CA ASP A 222 -4.67 0.37 1.28
C ASP A 222 -3.24 0.88 1.55
N PHE A 223 -2.98 2.10 1.07
CA PHE A 223 -1.66 2.72 1.11
C PHE A 223 -1.30 3.28 2.50
N THR A 224 -2.31 3.54 3.35
CA THR A 224 -2.12 3.88 4.77
C THR A 224 -1.77 2.66 5.62
N ARG A 225 -1.84 1.46 5.04
CA ARG A 225 -1.46 0.18 5.64
C ARG A 225 -2.29 -0.15 6.89
N THR A 226 -3.51 0.36 6.95
CA THR A 226 -4.47 0.11 8.02
C THR A 226 -5.25 -1.20 7.87
N MET A 227 -5.25 -1.80 6.69
CA MET A 227 -5.81 -3.11 6.37
C MET A 227 -4.69 -4.15 6.28
N SER A 228 -4.98 -5.38 6.72
CA SER A 228 -4.02 -6.48 6.72
C SER A 228 -3.85 -7.06 5.31
N ARG A 229 -2.74 -7.77 5.07
CA ARG A 229 -2.45 -8.44 3.79
C ARG A 229 -3.60 -9.38 3.40
N ALA A 230 -3.93 -10.31 4.28
CA ALA A 230 -5.21 -11.00 4.35
C ALA A 230 -5.95 -10.43 5.57
N HIS A 231 -7.14 -9.88 5.39
CA HIS A 231 -7.84 -9.16 6.45
C HIS A 231 -9.15 -9.87 6.82
N VAL A 232 -10.00 -10.14 5.84
CA VAL A 232 -11.28 -10.81 6.06
C VAL A 232 -11.51 -11.87 4.98
N LEU A 233 -12.02 -13.03 5.39
CA LEU A 233 -12.52 -14.06 4.50
C LEU A 233 -14.05 -13.92 4.40
N LEU A 234 -14.54 -13.79 3.18
CA LEU A 234 -15.97 -13.80 2.88
C LEU A 234 -16.35 -15.13 2.28
N GLU A 235 -17.48 -15.70 2.70
CA GLU A 235 -17.94 -16.98 2.19
C GLU A 235 -19.41 -16.88 1.83
N ASN A 236 -19.80 -17.58 0.77
CA ASN A 236 -21.19 -17.81 0.42
C ASN A 236 -21.44 -19.32 0.37
N GLU A 237 -22.14 -19.81 1.37
CA GLU A 237 -22.60 -21.20 1.45
C GLU A 237 -24.09 -21.24 1.17
N ASN A 238 -24.47 -21.61 -0.07
CA ASN A 238 -25.87 -21.78 -0.47
C ASN A 238 -26.75 -20.55 -0.16
N GLY A 239 -26.21 -19.34 -0.36
CA GLY A 239 -26.89 -18.07 -0.11
C GLY A 239 -26.76 -17.55 1.32
N ARG A 240 -26.12 -18.30 2.23
CA ARG A 240 -25.75 -17.82 3.57
C ARG A 240 -24.37 -17.19 3.50
N LEU A 241 -24.32 -15.90 3.81
CA LEU A 241 -23.10 -15.12 3.74
C LEU A 241 -22.43 -15.06 5.11
N TRP A 242 -21.11 -15.24 5.11
CA TRP A 242 -20.29 -15.23 6.30
C TRP A 242 -19.08 -14.34 6.11
N ALA A 243 -18.65 -13.71 7.20
CA ALA A 243 -17.41 -12.98 7.27
C ALA A 243 -16.58 -13.51 8.45
N THR A 244 -15.29 -13.69 8.23
CA THR A 244 -14.33 -14.10 9.26
C THR A 244 -13.14 -13.16 9.22
N ASP A 245 -12.90 -12.42 10.30
CA ASP A 245 -11.68 -11.63 10.47
C ASP A 245 -10.48 -12.58 10.64
N LEU A 246 -9.42 -12.37 9.86
CA LEU A 246 -8.24 -13.24 9.83
C LEU A 246 -7.15 -12.77 10.78
N ASP A 247 -7.53 -12.32 11.98
CA ASP A 247 -6.63 -11.77 12.99
C ASP A 247 -5.96 -10.49 12.50
N SER A 248 -6.80 -9.56 12.04
CA SER A 248 -6.32 -8.33 11.43
C SER A 248 -5.76 -7.34 12.46
N GLY A 249 -4.71 -6.59 12.08
CA GLY A 249 -4.00 -5.73 13.03
C GLY A 249 -4.82 -4.57 13.58
N ASN A 250 -5.78 -4.06 12.81
CA ASN A 250 -6.68 -2.97 13.22
C ASN A 250 -8.12 -3.45 13.50
N GLY A 251 -8.37 -4.76 13.41
CA GLY A 251 -9.69 -5.35 13.52
C GLY A 251 -10.60 -5.07 12.32
N THR A 252 -11.69 -5.83 12.26
CA THR A 252 -12.79 -5.62 11.31
C THR A 252 -14.04 -5.14 12.05
N ARG A 253 -14.80 -4.20 11.49
CA ARG A 253 -16.12 -3.81 12.00
C ARG A 253 -17.22 -4.11 10.98
N ILE A 254 -18.32 -4.66 11.44
CA ILE A 254 -19.51 -4.93 10.62
C ILE A 254 -20.65 -3.99 10.98
N ARG A 255 -21.35 -3.51 9.96
CA ARG A 255 -22.48 -2.60 10.06
C ARG A 255 -23.63 -3.19 9.26
N ARG A 256 -24.48 -3.96 9.94
CA ARG A 256 -25.67 -4.54 9.31
C ARG A 256 -26.76 -3.47 9.20
N PRO A 257 -27.63 -3.53 8.17
CA PRO A 257 -28.78 -2.64 8.06
C PRO A 257 -29.64 -2.69 9.34
N GLY A 258 -29.87 -1.54 9.96
CA GLY A 258 -30.72 -1.42 11.15
C GLY A 258 -30.07 -1.83 12.48
N GLU A 259 -28.80 -2.26 12.48
CA GLU A 259 -28.06 -2.62 13.70
C GLU A 259 -26.93 -1.62 13.99
N GLN A 260 -26.53 -1.54 15.27
CA GLN A 260 -25.35 -0.78 15.66
C GLN A 260 -24.07 -1.42 15.09
N PRO A 261 -23.04 -0.63 14.73
CA PRO A 261 -21.74 -1.16 14.33
C PRO A 261 -21.16 -2.09 15.40
N MET A 262 -20.71 -3.27 14.98
CA MET A 262 -20.15 -4.29 15.87
C MET A 262 -18.73 -4.65 15.43
N ALA A 263 -17.80 -4.70 16.38
CA ALA A 263 -16.46 -5.23 16.12
C ALA A 263 -16.52 -6.75 15.95
N MET A 264 -15.85 -7.25 14.93
CA MET A 264 -15.71 -8.68 14.69
C MET A 264 -14.73 -9.28 15.70
N VAL A 265 -15.09 -10.42 16.28
CA VAL A 265 -14.14 -11.26 17.02
C VAL A 265 -13.20 -11.94 16.02
N PRO A 266 -11.87 -11.80 16.17
CA PRO A 266 -10.89 -12.45 15.29
C PRO A 266 -11.07 -13.97 15.22
N ARG A 267 -10.88 -14.54 14.03
CA ARG A 267 -11.04 -15.98 13.72
C ARG A 267 -12.42 -16.56 14.01
N MET A 268 -13.40 -15.73 14.36
CA MET A 268 -14.77 -16.15 14.57
C MET A 268 -15.58 -15.86 13.31
N ARG A 269 -16.27 -16.90 12.82
CA ARG A 269 -17.17 -16.78 11.69
C ARG A 269 -18.45 -16.08 12.13
N MET A 270 -18.81 -14.98 11.48
CA MET A 270 -20.01 -14.19 11.78
C MET A 270 -20.95 -14.08 10.59
N PRO A 271 -22.28 -14.18 10.82
CA PRO A 271 -23.24 -14.04 9.75
C PRO A 271 -23.32 -12.58 9.28
N ILE A 272 -23.39 -12.41 7.97
CA ILE A 272 -23.59 -11.13 7.28
C ILE A 272 -24.76 -11.25 6.31
N ILE A 273 -25.37 -10.13 5.95
CA ILE A 273 -26.51 -10.06 5.03
C ILE A 273 -26.25 -9.03 3.93
N PRO A 274 -26.90 -9.14 2.75
CA PRO A 274 -26.93 -8.03 1.80
C PRO A 274 -27.34 -6.72 2.48
N GLY A 275 -26.66 -5.62 2.13
CA GLY A 275 -26.73 -4.33 2.83
C GLY A 275 -25.68 -4.15 3.94
N THR A 276 -24.93 -5.19 4.31
CA THR A 276 -23.87 -5.07 5.32
C THR A 276 -22.68 -4.30 4.77
N ARG A 277 -22.22 -3.29 5.51
CA ARG A 277 -20.91 -2.66 5.30
C ARG A 277 -19.89 -3.29 6.24
N ILE A 278 -18.72 -3.62 5.72
CA ILE A 278 -17.60 -4.17 6.47
C ILE A 278 -16.44 -3.18 6.34
N ASP A 279 -16.02 -2.66 7.48
CA ASP A 279 -14.93 -1.68 7.58
C ASP A 279 -13.65 -2.43 7.98
N CYS A 280 -12.64 -2.34 7.10
CA CYS A 280 -11.35 -3.01 7.18
C CYS A 280 -10.24 -1.94 7.25
N GLY A 281 -9.90 -1.49 8.46
CA GLY A 281 -9.07 -0.29 8.62
C GLY A 281 -9.79 0.95 8.10
N GLU A 282 -9.15 1.69 7.18
CA GLU A 282 -9.74 2.86 6.49
C GLU A 282 -10.51 2.49 5.21
N GLN A 283 -10.40 1.24 4.74
CA GLN A 283 -11.14 0.75 3.59
C GLN A 283 -12.49 0.16 4.03
N SER A 284 -13.49 0.24 3.17
CA SER A 284 -14.79 -0.40 3.43
C SER A 284 -15.29 -1.13 2.19
N LEU A 285 -16.01 -2.21 2.43
CA LEU A 285 -16.66 -3.03 1.41
C LEU A 285 -18.12 -3.20 1.75
N PHE A 286 -18.95 -3.33 0.72
CA PHE A 286 -20.40 -3.39 0.84
C PHE A 286 -20.95 -4.65 0.19
N ILE A 287 -21.78 -5.38 0.91
CA ILE A 287 -22.39 -6.61 0.42
C ILE A 287 -23.71 -6.24 -0.26
N THR A 288 -23.91 -6.62 -1.52
CA THR A 288 -25.12 -6.29 -2.29
C THR A 288 -25.62 -7.51 -3.07
N ASP A 289 -26.91 -7.58 -3.35
CA ASP A 289 -27.55 -8.59 -4.20
C ASP A 289 -27.58 -8.18 -5.69
N GLY A 290 -26.92 -7.07 -6.04
CA GLY A 290 -26.92 -6.51 -7.39
C GLY A 290 -28.16 -5.68 -7.74
N ARG A 291 -29.11 -5.50 -6.81
CA ARG A 291 -30.26 -4.60 -6.95
C ARG A 291 -30.04 -3.34 -6.11
N ARG A 292 -29.67 -2.26 -6.82
CA ARG A 292 -29.48 -0.86 -6.37
C ARG A 292 -28.22 -0.57 -5.54
N VAL A 293 -27.44 0.39 -6.03
CA VAL A 293 -26.92 1.47 -5.19
C VAL A 293 -27.72 2.69 -5.64
N ALA A 294 -28.62 3.17 -4.79
CA ALA A 294 -29.22 4.50 -4.92
C ALA A 294 -28.35 5.48 -4.13
#